data_AF-I9B0U4-F1
#
_entry.id   AF-I9B0U4-F1
#
_cell.length_a   1.000
_cell.length_b   1.000
_cell.length_c   1.000
_cell.angle_alpha   90.00
_cell.angle_beta   90.00
_cell.angle_gamma   90.00
#
_symmetry.space_group_name_H-M   'P 1'
#
loop_
_entity.id
_entity.type
_entity.pdbx_description
1 polymer ?
#
loop_
_entity_poly.entity_id
_entity_poly.type
_entity_poly.pdbx_seq_one_letter_code
_entity_poly.pdbx_strand_id
1 'polypeptide(L)' 'MLLVCGEEDDESVFSGIISTYKQIAYYQKWSDRGYLVVPGVNSKGDIVSTRALVLAEEMGNNI' A
#
# COMPACT_ATOMS: atom_id res chain seq x y z
N MET A 1 3.97 -3.37 -7.33
CA MET A 1 3.80 -2.48 -6.17
C MET A 1 2.32 -2.40 -5.83
N LEU A 2 1.96 -2.48 -4.55
CA LEU A 2 0.61 -2.27 -4.06
C LEU A 2 0.57 -0.99 -3.21
N LEU A 3 -0.38 -0.10 -3.49
CA LEU A 3 -0.68 1.06 -2.64
C LEU A 3 -2.11 0.91 -2.14
N VAL A 4 -2.31 0.95 -0.82
CA VAL A 4 -3.65 0.78 -0.22
C VAL A 4 -3.82 1.73 0.97
N CYS A 5 -5.02 2.26 1.12
CA CYS A 5 -5.43 3.02 2.29
C CYS A 5 -6.82 2.59 2.76
N GLY A 6 -7.14 2.82 4.02
CA GLY A 6 -8.46 2.54 4.59
C GLY A 6 -8.66 3.19 5.95
N GLU A 7 -9.90 3.20 6.42
CA GLU A 7 -10.30 3.79 7.71
C GLU A 7 -9.69 3.05 8.90
N GLU A 8 -9.60 1.72 8.83
CA GLU A 8 -9.14 0.89 9.96
C GLU A 8 -7.69 1.20 10.36
N ASP A 9 -7.48 1.32 11.67
CA ASP A 9 -6.16 1.55 12.28
C ASP A 9 -5.34 0.26 12.38
N ASP A 10 -6.01 -0.90 12.49
CA ASP A 10 -5.35 -2.20 12.56
C ASP A 10 -4.84 -2.63 11.17
N GLU A 11 -3.52 -2.56 10.98
CA GLU A 11 -2.86 -3.00 9.76
C GLU A 11 -3.13 -4.48 9.40
N SER A 12 -3.50 -5.32 10.37
CA SER A 12 -3.79 -6.74 10.14
C SER A 12 -5.00 -6.96 9.21
N VAL A 13 -5.92 -6.00 9.16
CA VAL A 13 -7.10 -6.01 8.27
C VAL A 13 -6.68 -6.02 6.79
N PHE A 14 -5.52 -5.45 6.46
CA PHE A 14 -4.99 -5.40 5.09
C PHE A 14 -4.22 -6.67 4.70
N SER A 15 -4.05 -7.64 5.60
CA SER A 15 -3.30 -8.87 5.33
C SER A 15 -3.81 -9.67 4.12
N GLY A 16 -5.13 -9.66 3.89
CA GLY A 16 -5.77 -10.30 2.74
C GLY A 16 -5.30 -9.72 1.42
N ILE A 17 -5.42 -8.39 1.23
CA ILE A 17 -5.03 -7.72 -0.02
C ILE A 17 -3.52 -7.79 -0.26
N ILE A 18 -2.70 -7.70 0.80
CA ILE A 18 -1.24 -7.88 0.71
C ILE A 18 -0.90 -9.29 0.23
N SER A 19 -1.54 -10.30 0.79
CA SER A 19 -1.31 -11.70 0.41
C SER A 19 -1.74 -11.95 -1.03
N THR A 20 -2.90 -11.46 -1.44
CA THR A 20 -3.38 -11.55 -2.84
C THR A 20 -2.41 -10.90 -3.81
N TYR A 21 -1.94 -9.68 -3.52
CA TYR A 21 -0.94 -9.00 -4.34
C TYR A 21 0.34 -9.84 -4.51
N LYS A 22 0.89 -10.38 -3.41
CA LYS A 22 2.10 -11.21 -3.46
C LYS A 22 1.90 -12.45 -4.32
N GLN A 23 0.75 -13.11 -4.21
CA GLN A 23 0.44 -14.29 -5.03
C GLN A 23 0.30 -13.94 -6.52
N ILE A 24 -0.34 -12.83 -6.86
CA ILE A 24 -0.45 -12.36 -8.25
C ILE A 24 0.93 -12.02 -8.82
N ALA A 25 1.74 -11.26 -8.07
CA ALA A 25 3.08 -10.88 -8.50
C ALA A 25 3.95 -12.12 -8.75
N TYR A 26 3.89 -13.11 -7.85
CA TYR A 26 4.56 -14.39 -8.01
C TYR A 26 4.09 -15.15 -9.27
N TYR A 27 2.77 -15.32 -9.43
CA TYR A 27 2.19 -16.05 -10.56
C TYR A 27 2.56 -15.42 -11.91
N GLN A 28 2.49 -14.10 -11.99
CA GLN A 28 2.81 -13.32 -13.19
C GLN A 28 4.32 -13.18 -13.43
N LYS A 29 5.17 -13.69 -12.52
CA LYS A 29 6.63 -13.53 -12.54
C LYS A 29 7.06 -12.05 -12.54
N TRP A 30 6.30 -11.20 -11.87
CA TRP A 30 6.66 -9.80 -11.72
C TRP A 30 7.76 -9.63 -10.69
N SER A 31 8.62 -8.64 -10.93
CA SER A 31 9.51 -8.15 -9.89
C SER A 31 8.65 -7.52 -8.80
N ASP A 32 8.62 -8.14 -7.61
CA ASP A 32 7.92 -7.57 -6.46
C ASP A 32 8.62 -6.27 -6.04
N ARG A 33 7.86 -5.17 -6.08
CA ARG A 33 8.32 -3.83 -5.69
C ARG A 33 7.77 -3.39 -4.32
N GLY A 34 7.27 -4.33 -3.52
CA GLY A 34 6.73 -4.08 -2.20
C GLY A 34 5.33 -3.47 -2.20
N TYR A 35 4.91 -3.03 -1.01
CA TYR A 35 3.60 -2.46 -0.76
C TYR A 35 3.67 -1.31 0.26
N LEU A 36 2.72 -0.38 0.17
CA LEU A 36 2.50 0.69 1.15
C LEU A 36 1.04 0.62 1.61
N VAL A 37 0.84 0.46 2.92
CA VAL A 37 -0.46 0.47 3.58
C VAL A 37 -0.57 1.77 4.38
N VAL A 38 -1.70 2.45 4.27
CA VAL A 38 -1.98 3.68 5.02
C VAL A 38 -3.29 3.54 5.79
N PRO A 39 -3.23 3.19 7.09
CA PRO A 39 -4.41 3.12 7.94
C PRO A 39 -4.94 4.53 8.30
N GLY A 40 -6.12 4.59 8.92
CA GLY A 40 -6.68 5.84 9.46
C GLY A 40 -7.13 6.87 8.40
N VAL A 41 -7.36 6.44 7.15
CA VAL A 41 -7.86 7.30 6.06
C VAL A 41 -9.38 7.13 5.98
N ASN A 42 -10.10 7.91 6.79
CA ASN A 42 -11.55 7.82 6.92
C ASN A 42 -12.27 8.73 5.91
N SER A 43 -11.79 9.96 5.77
CA SER A 43 -12.34 10.99 4.91
C SER A 43 -11.42 11.34 3.74
N LYS A 44 -12.03 11.89 2.68
CA LYS A 44 -11.28 12.44 1.55
C LYS A 44 -10.35 13.54 2.07
N GLY A 45 -9.06 13.35 1.87
CA GLY A 45 -8.03 14.32 2.25
C GLY A 45 -7.21 13.90 3.46
N ASP A 46 -7.64 12.92 4.26
CA ASP A 46 -6.89 12.45 5.44
C ASP A 46 -5.49 11.98 5.06
N ILE A 47 -5.37 11.36 3.88
CA ILE A 47 -4.10 10.92 3.29
C ILE A 47 -3.04 12.04 3.22
N VAL A 48 -3.45 13.30 3.03
CA VAL A 48 -2.56 14.47 2.90
C VAL A 48 -1.90 14.83 4.23
N SER A 49 -2.54 14.51 5.36
CA SER A 49 -1.98 14.72 6.69
C SER A 49 -0.89 13.69 7.07
N THR A 50 -0.71 12.66 6.24
CA THR A 50 0.27 11.59 6.44
C THR A 50 1.51 11.79 5.57
N ARG A 51 2.57 11.02 5.83
CA ARG A 51 3.75 10.93 4.94
C ARG A 51 3.56 9.99 3.74
N ALA A 52 2.38 9.41 3.55
CA ALA A 52 2.17 8.35 2.58
C ALA A 52 2.48 8.77 1.13
N LEU A 53 2.13 10.00 0.74
CA LEU A 53 2.37 10.49 -0.62
C LEU A 53 3.87 10.60 -0.93
N VAL A 54 4.66 11.07 0.04
CA VAL A 54 6.13 11.16 -0.07
C VAL A 54 6.75 9.77 -0.16
N LEU A 55 6.31 8.84 0.70
CA LEU A 55 6.81 7.45 0.66
C LEU A 55 6.47 6.76 -0.67
N ALA A 56 5.26 6.96 -1.20
CA ALA A 56 4.86 6.43 -2.49
C ALA A 56 5.71 6.98 -3.64
N GLU A 57 6.05 8.27 -3.60
CA GLU A 57 6.95 8.90 -4.57
C GLU A 57 8.38 8.35 -4.46
N GLU A 58 8.94 8.23 -3.26
CA GLU A 58 10.26 7.64 -3.01
C GLU A 58 10.34 6.18 -3.50
N MET A 59 9.29 5.40 -3.27
CA MET A 59 9.19 4.04 -3.82
C MET A 59 9.13 4.05 -5.35
N GLY A 60 8.41 5.02 -5.94
CA GLY A 60 8.29 5.22 -7.38
C GLY A 60 9.59 5.61 -8.08
N ASN A 61 10.43 6.41 -7.43
CA ASN A 61 11.69 6.89 -7.98
C ASN A 61 12.80 5.81 -8.03
N ASN A 62 12.61 4.70 -7.31
CA ASN A 62 13.57 3.59 -7.24
C ASN A 62 13.13 2.36 -8.07
N ILE A 63 12.27 2.56 -9.08
CA ILE A 63 11.71 1.48 -9.92
C ILE A 63 12.59 1.19 -11.15
#